data_AF-A0A947B4J0-F1
#
_entry.id   AF-A0A947B4J0-F1
#
_cell.length_a   1.000
_cell.length_b   1.000
_cell.length_c   1.000
_cell.angle_alpha   90.00
_cell.angle_beta   90.00
_cell.angle_gamma   90.00
#
_symmetry.space_group_name_H-M   'P 1'
#
loop_
_entity.id
_entity.type
_entity.pdbx_description
1 polymer ?
#
loop_
_entity_poly.entity_id
_entity_poly.type
_entity_poly.pdbx_seq_one_letter_code
_entity_poly.pdbx_strand_id
1 'polypeptide(L)'
;DQMVALALMLEEPLVSNGKVTQDSATGLTWRPAELEGWVSREGLVSRIAPLWDYGKALYQNECVSCHVVFSPSDFWATQWENKIHDMQRKIDLTPEQTNVMLRYLQHHAKPQGEI
;
A
#
# COMPACT_ATOMS: atom_id res chain seq x y z
N ASP A 1 -11.22 14.92 5.41
CA ASP A 1 -12.27 14.42 4.49
C ASP A 1 -11.69 13.94 3.17
N GLN A 2 -10.83 12.91 3.20
CA GLN A 2 -10.35 12.27 1.97
C GLN A 2 -10.98 10.87 1.89
N MET A 3 -11.77 10.64 0.83
CA MET A 3 -12.27 9.32 0.49
C MET A 3 -11.16 8.55 -0.21
N VAL A 4 -11.09 7.25 0.04
CA VAL A 4 -9.99 6.41 -0.45
C VAL A 4 -10.59 5.26 -1.23
N ALA A 5 -10.07 5.07 -2.45
CA ALA A 5 -10.43 3.99 -3.35
C ALA A 5 -9.22 3.09 -3.54
N LEU A 6 -9.42 1.77 -3.42
CA LEU A 6 -8.45 0.79 -3.91
C LEU A 6 -8.82 0.48 -5.37
N ALA A 7 -8.29 1.26 -6.30
CA ALA A 7 -8.59 1.10 -7.72
C ALA A 7 -7.63 0.09 -8.35
N LEU A 8 -8.18 -0.98 -8.95
CA LEU A 8 -7.48 -1.79 -9.94
C LEU A 8 -7.77 -1.16 -11.31
N MET A 9 -6.74 -0.64 -11.96
CA MET A 9 -6.91 0.04 -13.25
C MET A 9 -6.97 -0.99 -14.38
N LEU A 10 -8.02 -0.90 -15.20
CA LEU A 10 -8.08 -1.48 -16.52
C LEU A 10 -8.18 -0.30 -17.50
N GLU A 11 -7.10 -0.05 -18.24
CA GLU A 11 -7.09 0.70 -19.52
C GLU A 11 -7.34 2.23 -19.54
N GLU A 12 -7.50 2.93 -18.41
CA GLU A 12 -7.64 4.40 -18.42
C GLU A 12 -6.29 5.15 -18.58
N PRO A 13 -6.21 6.20 -19.42
CA PRO A 13 -4.96 6.91 -19.68
C PRO A 13 -4.55 7.78 -18.48
N LEU A 14 -3.37 7.48 -17.93
CA LEU A 14 -2.70 8.31 -16.92
C LEU A 14 -2.09 9.57 -17.59
N VAL A 15 -2.53 10.76 -17.20
CA VAL A 15 -1.97 12.02 -17.71
C VAL A 15 -0.84 12.49 -16.80
N SER A 16 0.38 12.64 -17.34
CA SER A 16 1.54 13.13 -16.57
C SER A 16 2.12 14.40 -17.21
N ASN A 17 1.70 15.58 -16.76
CA ASN A 17 2.11 16.87 -17.35
C ASN A 17 2.98 17.76 -16.45
N GLY A 18 3.19 17.37 -15.18
CA GLY A 18 3.94 18.22 -14.25
C GLY A 18 5.45 17.98 -14.24
N LYS A 19 6.15 18.89 -13.55
CA LYS A 19 7.62 18.89 -13.44
C LYS A 19 8.09 17.64 -12.71
N VAL A 20 9.15 17.03 -13.24
CA VAL A 20 9.85 15.91 -12.61
C VAL A 20 10.60 16.39 -11.37
N THR A 21 10.47 15.67 -10.26
CA THR A 21 11.20 15.89 -9.01
C THR A 21 12.08 14.68 -8.69
N GLN A 22 13.28 14.92 -8.18
CA GLN A 22 14.16 13.85 -7.70
C GLN A 22 14.12 13.83 -6.17
N ASP A 23 13.73 12.69 -5.60
CA ASP A 23 13.72 12.49 -4.15
C ASP A 23 15.15 12.22 -3.67
N SER A 24 15.63 13.06 -2.76
CA SER A 24 17.02 12.99 -2.27
C SER A 24 17.29 11.82 -1.32
N ALA A 25 16.26 11.29 -0.66
CA ALA A 25 16.39 10.20 0.30
C ALA A 25 16.43 8.82 -0.36
N THR A 26 15.78 8.68 -1.52
CA THR A 26 15.60 7.43 -2.25
C THR A 26 16.33 7.43 -3.60
N GLY A 27 16.68 8.61 -4.13
CA GLY A 27 17.23 8.77 -5.48
C GLY A 27 16.20 8.57 -6.59
N LEU A 28 14.93 8.36 -6.25
CA LEU A 28 13.86 8.11 -7.21
C LEU A 28 13.43 9.40 -7.92
N THR A 29 13.03 9.23 -9.18
CA THR A 29 12.53 10.31 -10.02
C THR A 29 11.01 10.22 -10.09
N TRP A 30 10.33 11.22 -9.53
CA TRP A 30 8.88 11.31 -9.46
C TRP A 30 8.33 12.30 -10.48
N ARG A 31 7.14 12.01 -11.00
CA ARG A 31 6.37 12.93 -11.84
C ARG A 31 4.92 12.92 -11.35
N PRO A 32 4.29 14.10 -11.15
CA PRO A 32 2.89 14.14 -10.81
C PRO A 32 2.05 13.58 -11.97
N ALA A 33 1.01 12.87 -11.61
CA ALA A 33 0.05 12.28 -12.53
C ALA A 33 -1.35 12.53 -12.02
N GLU A 34 -2.27 12.74 -12.96
CA GLU A 34 -3.69 12.87 -12.70
C GLU A 34 -4.44 11.79 -13.46
N LEU A 35 -5.54 11.35 -12.86
CA LEU A 35 -6.44 10.35 -13.41
C LEU A 35 -7.88 10.80 -13.15
N GLU A 36 -8.69 10.72 -14.19
CA GLU A 36 -10.15 10.87 -14.10
C GLU A 36 -10.79 9.54 -14.50
N GLY A 37 -11.80 9.11 -13.76
CA GLY A 37 -12.46 7.84 -14.01
C GLY A 37 -13.64 7.59 -13.08
N TRP A 38 -14.34 6.49 -13.34
CA TRP A 38 -15.51 6.09 -12.55
C TRP A 38 -15.14 5.00 -11.56
N VAL A 39 -15.66 5.14 -10.33
CA VAL A 39 -15.56 4.11 -9.29
C VAL A 39 -16.94 3.85 -8.73
N SER A 40 -17.26 2.58 -8.50
CA SER A 40 -18.51 2.20 -7.84
C SER A 40 -18.50 2.68 -6.39
N ARG A 41 -19.64 3.19 -5.92
CA ARG A 41 -19.77 3.66 -4.52
C ARG A 41 -19.53 2.53 -3.53
N GLU A 42 -19.89 1.31 -3.91
CA GLU A 42 -19.71 0.09 -3.12
C GLU A 42 -18.22 -0.21 -2.87
N GLY A 43 -17.32 0.28 -3.74
CA GLY A 43 -15.86 0.17 -3.58
C GLY A 43 -15.22 1.30 -2.78
N LEU A 44 -16.00 2.22 -2.21
CA LEU A 44 -15.49 3.38 -1.46
C LEU A 44 -15.76 3.28 0.03
N VAL A 45 -14.77 3.67 0.84
CA VAL A 45 -14.94 3.90 2.27
C VAL A 45 -14.88 5.39 2.59
N SER A 46 -15.69 5.82 3.55
CA SER A 46 -15.75 7.22 3.99
C SER A 46 -14.52 7.64 4.81
N ARG A 47 -13.82 6.68 5.41
CA ARG A 47 -12.61 6.90 6.21
C ARG A 47 -11.64 5.75 5.99
N ILE A 48 -10.36 6.07 5.87
CA ILE A 48 -9.30 5.08 5.66
C ILE A 48 -8.90 4.36 6.96
N ALA A 49 -9.09 4.98 8.13
CA ALA A 49 -8.61 4.43 9.40
C ALA A 49 -9.07 2.98 9.69
N PRO A 50 -10.35 2.60 9.45
CA PRO A 50 -10.78 1.21 9.63
C PRO A 50 -10.05 0.21 8.71
N LEU A 51 -9.61 0.62 7.52
CA LEU A 51 -8.80 -0.23 6.64
C LEU A 51 -7.39 -0.45 7.22
N TRP A 52 -6.82 0.56 7.86
CA TRP A 52 -5.53 0.46 8.55
C TRP A 52 -5.62 -0.43 9.78
N ASP A 53 -6.68 -0.30 10.58
CA ASP A 53 -6.92 -1.19 11.71
C ASP A 53 -7.07 -2.66 11.25
N TYR A 54 -7.78 -2.89 10.14
CA TYR A 54 -7.94 -4.21 9.57
C TYR A 54 -6.62 -4.79 9.03
N GLY A 55 -5.86 -4.02 8.24
CA GLY A 55 -4.56 -4.45 7.73
C GLY A 55 -3.55 -4.73 8.85
N LYS A 56 -3.56 -3.93 9.93
CA LYS A 56 -2.78 -4.17 11.13
C LYS A 56 -3.16 -5.46 11.83
N ALA A 57 -4.46 -5.71 12.00
CA ALA A 57 -4.95 -6.93 12.63
C ALA A 57 -4.56 -8.19 11.85
N LEU A 58 -4.72 -8.16 10.52
CA LEU A 58 -4.25 -9.24 9.63
C LEU A 58 -2.74 -9.47 9.83
N TYR A 59 -1.94 -8.41 9.81
CA TYR A 59 -0.50 -8.52 9.97
C TYR A 59 -0.09 -9.13 11.32
N GLN A 60 -0.68 -8.63 12.42
CA GLN A 60 -0.34 -9.06 13.77
C GLN A 60 -0.79 -10.50 14.07
N ASN A 61 -1.94 -10.92 13.54
CA ASN A 61 -2.49 -12.23 13.81
C ASN A 61 -1.83 -13.32 12.96
N GLU A 62 -1.60 -13.07 11.67
CA GLU A 62 -1.06 -14.09 10.77
C GLU A 62 0.45 -14.27 10.89
N CYS A 63 1.20 -13.17 11.05
CA CYS A 63 2.65 -13.20 10.96
C CYS A 63 3.33 -13.58 12.29
N VAL A 64 2.63 -13.51 13.43
CA VAL A 64 3.19 -13.88 14.74
C VAL A 64 3.29 -15.40 14.94
N SER A 65 2.60 -16.17 14.09
CA SER A 65 2.48 -17.62 14.22
C SER A 65 3.82 -18.37 14.08
N CYS A 66 4.78 -17.82 13.33
CA CYS A 66 5.99 -18.53 12.92
C CYS A 66 7.30 -17.87 13.38
N HIS A 67 7.34 -16.56 13.58
CA HIS A 67 8.52 -15.81 14.01
C HIS A 67 8.11 -14.48 14.65
N VAL A 68 9.08 -13.74 15.18
CA VAL A 68 8.85 -12.37 15.65
C VAL A 68 8.36 -11.49 14.49
N VAL A 69 7.30 -10.72 14.74
CA VAL A 69 6.75 -9.80 13.76
C VAL A 69 7.68 -8.60 13.61
N PHE A 70 8.10 -8.29 12.39
CA PHE A 70 8.90 -7.10 12.10
C PHE A 70 8.07 -5.82 12.28
N SER A 71 8.70 -4.72 12.67
CA SER A 71 8.01 -3.44 12.63
C SER A 71 7.75 -3.05 11.17
N PRO A 72 6.57 -2.48 10.82
CA PRO A 72 6.34 -1.90 9.50
C PRO A 72 7.49 -0.95 9.06
N SER A 73 8.06 -0.23 10.01
CA SER A 73 9.17 0.71 9.80
C SER A 73 10.55 0.07 9.59
N ASP A 74 10.69 -1.26 9.68
CA ASP A 74 11.97 -1.95 9.50
C ASP A 74 12.40 -1.97 8.02
N PHE A 75 11.43 -1.86 7.10
CA PHE A 75 11.66 -1.96 5.66
C PHE A 75 11.01 -0.80 4.89
N TRP A 76 11.54 -0.54 3.69
CA TRP A 76 10.94 0.40 2.73
C TRP A 76 9.64 -0.17 2.15
N ALA A 77 8.73 0.71 1.72
CA ALA A 77 7.47 0.31 1.08
C ALA A 77 7.70 -0.62 -0.14
N THR A 78 8.75 -0.35 -0.92
CA THR A 78 9.16 -1.16 -2.07
C THR A 78 9.71 -2.55 -1.68
N GLN A 79 10.22 -2.71 -0.47
CA GLN A 79 10.73 -3.99 0.02
C GLN A 79 9.61 -4.90 0.55
N TRP A 80 8.54 -4.32 1.08
CA TRP A 80 7.41 -5.07 1.63
C TRP A 80 6.72 -5.96 0.60
N GLU A 81 6.64 -5.54 -0.66
CA GLU A 81 6.04 -6.32 -1.73
C GLU A 81 6.73 -7.68 -1.90
N ASN A 82 8.06 -7.68 -2.07
CA ASN A 82 8.84 -8.91 -2.19
C ASN A 82 8.75 -9.79 -0.94
N LYS A 83 8.77 -9.18 0.25
CA LYS A 83 8.68 -9.90 1.53
C LYS A 83 7.35 -10.62 1.70
N ILE A 84 6.24 -9.94 1.40
CA ILE A 84 4.91 -10.55 1.46
C ILE A 84 4.73 -11.57 0.35
N HIS A 85 5.29 -11.34 -0.84
CA HIS A 85 5.28 -12.34 -1.92
C HIS A 85 5.91 -13.67 -1.49
N ASP A 86 6.96 -13.65 -0.69
CA ASP A 86 7.61 -14.86 -0.18
C ASP A 86 6.81 -15.54 0.94
N MET A 87 6.09 -14.75 1.74
CA MET A 87 5.32 -15.25 2.90
C MET A 87 3.87 -15.63 2.58
N GLN A 88 3.26 -15.08 1.53
CA GLN A 88 1.83 -15.28 1.23
C GLN A 88 1.46 -16.76 1.02
N ARG A 89 2.41 -17.62 0.64
CA ARG A 89 2.18 -19.08 0.53
C ARG A 89 2.17 -19.82 1.87
N LYS A 90 2.47 -19.13 2.98
CA LYS A 90 2.62 -19.69 4.33
C LYS A 90 1.57 -19.17 5.31
N ILE A 91 0.69 -18.28 4.87
CA ILE A 91 -0.40 -17.69 5.64
C ILE A 91 -1.73 -18.01 4.96
N ASP A 92 -2.82 -18.06 5.71
CA ASP A 92 -4.15 -18.36 5.18
C ASP A 92 -4.95 -17.08 4.98
N LEU A 93 -4.48 -16.24 4.05
CA LEU A 93 -5.15 -14.99 3.66
C LEU A 93 -5.67 -15.07 2.24
N THR A 94 -6.85 -14.51 1.99
CA THR A 94 -7.31 -14.29 0.62
C THR A 94 -6.42 -13.27 -0.10
N PRO A 95 -6.43 -13.20 -1.44
CA PRO A 95 -5.70 -12.18 -2.19
C PRO A 95 -6.07 -10.75 -1.75
N GLU A 96 -7.34 -10.49 -1.46
CA GLU A 96 -7.84 -9.19 -1.02
C GLU A 96 -7.32 -8.84 0.38
N GLN A 97 -7.34 -9.80 1.32
CA GLN A 97 -6.78 -9.62 2.66
C GLN A 97 -5.28 -9.35 2.59
N THR A 98 -4.57 -10.13 1.78
CA THR A 98 -3.13 -9.97 1.55
C THR A 98 -2.82 -8.57 0.99
N ASN A 99 -3.64 -8.07 0.05
CA ASN A 99 -3.48 -6.74 -0.51
C ASN A 99 -3.72 -5.65 0.55
N VAL A 100 -4.80 -5.72 1.34
CA VAL A 100 -5.04 -4.74 2.42
C VAL A 100 -3.90 -4.73 3.45
N MET A 101 -3.43 -5.91 3.85
CA MET A 101 -2.27 -6.05 4.75
C MET A 101 -1.00 -5.43 4.13
N LEU A 102 -0.72 -5.71 2.86
CA LEU A 102 0.43 -5.15 2.16
C LEU A 102 0.35 -3.61 2.07
N ARG A 103 -0.83 -3.04 1.76
CA ARG A 103 -1.00 -1.58 1.73
C ARG A 103 -0.81 -0.96 3.11
N TYR A 104 -1.28 -1.60 4.18
CA TYR A 104 -0.99 -1.18 5.54
C TYR A 104 0.52 -1.13 5.80
N LEU A 105 1.27 -2.19 5.44
CA LEU A 105 2.72 -2.26 5.62
C LEU A 105 3.47 -1.20 4.80
N GLN A 106 3.05 -0.97 3.57
CA GLN A 106 3.63 0.05 2.69
C GLN A 106 3.37 1.47 3.19
N HIS A 107 2.17 1.76 3.70
CA HIS A 107 1.82 3.07 4.23
C HIS A 107 2.57 3.40 5.53
N HIS A 108 2.80 2.40 6.38
CA HIS A 108 3.53 2.55 7.64
C HIS A 108 5.00 2.11 7.52
N ALA A 109 5.50 2.01 6.30
CA ALA A 109 6.87 1.62 6.02
C ALA A 109 7.85 2.66 6.54
N LYS A 110 9.14 2.31 6.52
CA LYS A 110 10.20 3.28 6.75
C LYS A 110 9.98 4.50 5.83
N PRO A 111 9.98 5.75 6.37
CA PRO A 111 9.75 6.94 5.57
C PRO A 111 10.65 7.02 4.34
N GLN A 112 10.05 7.29 3.19
CA GLN A 112 10.73 7.47 1.91
C GLN A 112 10.79 8.96 1.61
N GLY A 113 11.75 9.67 2.22
CA GLY A 113 11.96 11.10 1.98
C GLY A 113 10.80 12.02 2.37
N GLU A 114 11.01 13.31 2.16
CA GLU A 114 9.94 14.32 2.15
C GLU A 114 9.49 14.49 0.69
N ILE A 115 8.22 14.20 0.42
CA ILE A 115 7.58 14.52 -0.87
C ILE A 115 7.11 15.97 -0.84
#